data_AF-A0A945MGM5-F1
#
_entry.id   AF-A0A945MGM5-F1
#
_cell.length_a   1.000
_cell.length_b   1.000
_cell.length_c   1.000
_cell.angle_alpha   90.00
_cell.angle_beta   90.00
_cell.angle_gamma   90.00
#
_symmetry.space_group_name_H-M   'P 1'
#
loop_
_entity.id
_entity.type
_entity.pdbx_description
1 polymer ?
#
loop_
_entity_poly.entity_id
_entity_poly.type
_entity_poly.pdbx_seq_one_letter_code
_entity_poly.pdbx_strand_id
1 'polypeptide(L)' 'MKTCSYPETGFGVVKTVFTDLAVIDILDSKFIVREMLETLSFSQLQSKTGAPLTLSDNFKTLTPPNLD' A
#
# COMPACT_ATOMS: atom_id res chain seq x y z
N MET A 1 9.02 -10.17 12.02
CA MET A 1 8.90 -8.97 11.17
C MET A 1 9.79 -9.20 9.96
N LYS A 2 9.29 -9.03 8.73
CA LYS A 2 10.15 -9.16 7.54
C LYS A 2 11.01 -7.90 7.41
N THR A 3 12.28 -8.06 7.10
CA THR A 3 13.23 -6.97 6.85
C THR A 3 13.53 -6.86 5.36
N CYS A 4 14.01 -5.69 4.92
CA CYS A 4 14.50 -5.53 3.56
C CYS A 4 15.69 -6.46 3.33
N SER A 5 15.78 -7.08 2.15
CA SER A 5 16.91 -7.94 1.77
C SER A 5 18.14 -7.14 1.34
N TYR A 6 17.94 -5.90 0.91
CA TYR A 6 18.99 -4.94 0.58
C TYR A 6 19.18 -3.98 1.76
N PRO A 7 20.39 -3.40 1.91
CA PRO A 7 20.66 -2.41 2.95
C PRO A 7 19.63 -1.28 2.93
N GLU A 8 19.08 -0.96 4.09
CA GLU A 8 18.06 0.05 4.23
C GLU A 8 18.63 1.44 3.91
N THR A 9 18.01 2.15 2.97
CA THR A 9 18.32 3.57 2.73
C THR A 9 17.87 4.46 3.89
N GLY A 10 16.84 4.04 4.63
CA GLY A 10 16.36 4.68 5.85
C GLY A 10 15.36 3.79 6.59
N PHE A 11 15.51 3.66 7.90
CA PHE A 11 14.68 2.78 8.73
C PHE A 11 13.45 3.53 9.28
N GLY A 12 12.24 3.02 9.01
CA GLY A 12 11.00 3.56 9.61
C GLY A 12 10.60 4.96 9.15
N VAL A 13 11.20 5.48 8.07
CA VAL A 13 10.98 6.86 7.59
C VAL A 13 9.90 6.99 6.50
N VAL A 14 9.53 5.88 5.85
CA VAL A 14 8.53 5.89 4.78
C VAL A 14 7.14 6.10 5.38
N LYS A 15 6.38 7.04 4.82
CA LYS A 15 5.01 7.36 5.26
C LYS A 15 3.93 6.83 4.33
N THR A 16 4.20 6.77 3.04
CA THR A 16 3.24 6.32 2.02
C THR A 16 3.97 5.59 0.90
N VAL A 17 3.34 4.54 0.39
CA VAL A 17 3.78 3.74 -0.75
C VAL A 17 2.77 3.91 -1.87
N PHE A 18 3.22 4.37 -3.03
CA PHE A 18 2.42 4.48 -4.24
C PHE A 18 2.83 3.38 -5.21
N THR A 19 1.85 2.68 -5.77
CA THR A 19 2.04 1.61 -6.74
C THR A 19 0.96 1.68 -7.80
N ASP A 20 1.12 0.92 -8.88
CA ASP A 20 0.08 0.78 -9.90
C ASP A 20 -1.20 0.12 -9.36
N LEU A 21 -1.12 -0.60 -8.22
CA LEU A 21 -2.22 -1.38 -7.66
C LEU A 21 -2.97 -0.67 -6.54
N ALA A 22 -2.24 0.09 -5.72
CA ALA A 22 -2.74 0.66 -4.48
C ALA A 22 -1.86 1.81 -3.95
N VAL A 23 -2.48 2.65 -3.13
CA VAL A 23 -1.83 3.63 -2.28
C VAL A 23 -1.95 3.20 -0.83
N ILE A 24 -0.81 3.05 -0.15
CA ILE A 24 -0.71 2.47 1.19
C ILE A 24 -0.02 3.46 2.12
N ASP A 25 -0.70 3.87 3.18
CA ASP A 25 -0.13 4.69 4.25
C ASP A 25 0.47 3.80 5.34
N ILE A 26 1.52 4.30 6.00
CA ILE A 26 2.18 3.64 7.12
C ILE A 26 1.93 4.48 8.38
N LEU A 27 1.10 3.95 9.29
CA LEU A 27 0.76 4.58 10.57
C LEU A 27 0.96 3.57 11.69
N ASP A 28 1.69 3.94 12.73
CA ASP A 28 1.97 3.10 13.90
C ASP A 28 2.47 1.69 13.53
N SER A 29 3.37 1.60 12.54
CA SER A 29 3.90 0.34 11.99
C SER A 29 2.87 -0.58 11.31
N LYS A 30 1.69 -0.05 10.94
CA LYS A 30 0.66 -0.74 10.16
C LYS A 30 0.62 -0.21 8.73
N PHE A 31 0.31 -1.11 7.79
CA PHE A 31 0.14 -0.78 6.38
C PHE A 31 -1.36 -0.66 6.07
N ILE A 32 -1.79 0.56 5.81
CA ILE A 32 -3.21 0.92 5.65
C ILE A 32 -3.45 1.25 4.19
N VAL A 33 -4.27 0.46 3.51
CA VAL A 33 -4.67 0.66 2.12
C VAL A 33 -5.67 1.82 2.10
N ARG A 34 -5.21 2.96 1.56
CA ARG A 34 -6.04 4.15 1.35
C ARG A 34 -6.83 4.04 0.06
N GLU A 35 -6.18 3.60 -1.00
CA GLU A 35 -6.77 3.45 -2.33
C GLU A 35 -6.30 2.16 -2.99
N MET A 36 -7.16 1.49 -3.78
CA MET A 36 -6.77 0.37 -4.66
C MET A 36 -7.61 0.35 -5.93
N LEU A 37 -7.10 -0.29 -6.98
CA LEU A 37 -7.83 -0.46 -8.24
C LEU A 37 -9.18 -1.18 -8.03
N GLU A 38 -10.23 -0.72 -8.69
CA GLU A 38 -11.58 -1.31 -8.62
C GLU A 38 -11.60 -2.78 -9.08
N THR A 39 -10.74 -3.12 -10.04
CA THR A 39 -10.61 -4.46 -10.61
C THR A 39 -9.87 -5.45 -9.71
N LEU A 40 -9.36 -4.99 -8.55
CA LEU A 40 -8.56 -5.78 -7.63
C LEU A 40 -9.30 -5.96 -6.30
N SER A 41 -9.48 -7.20 -5.86
CA SER A 41 -10.01 -7.45 -4.52
C SER A 41 -8.93 -7.26 -3.45
N PHE A 42 -9.33 -6.96 -2.21
CA PHE A 42 -8.40 -6.82 -1.10
C PHE A 42 -7.58 -8.09 -0.84
N SER A 43 -8.17 -9.29 -1.01
CA SER A 43 -7.45 -10.56 -0.84
C SER A 43 -6.38 -10.77 -1.93
N GLN A 44 -6.64 -10.33 -3.16
CA GLN A 44 -5.66 -10.34 -4.24
C GLN A 44 -4.52 -9.34 -3.99
N LEU A 45 -4.83 -8.15 -3.44
CA LEU A 45 -3.80 -7.19 -3.05
C LEU A 45 -2.92 -7.75 -1.92
N GLN A 46 -3.54 -8.39 -0.91
CA GLN A 46 -2.83 -9.02 0.20
C GLN A 46 -1.93 -10.16 -0.26
N SER A 47 -2.34 -10.98 -1.24
CA SER A 47 -1.51 -12.09 -1.75
C SER A 47 -0.28 -11.62 -2.51
N LYS A 48 -0.32 -10.40 -3.08
CA LYS A 48 0.82 -9.74 -3.73
C LYS A 48 1.71 -8.98 -2.75
N THR A 49 1.30 -8.81 -1.50
CA THR A 49 1.99 -7.97 -0.51
C THR A 49 2.57 -8.80 0.62
N GLY A 50 3.87 -8.68 0.84
CA GLY A 50 4.58 -9.46 1.86
C GLY A 50 4.29 -9.08 3.32
N ALA A 51 3.58 -7.97 3.54
CA ALA A 51 3.20 -7.41 4.84
C ALA A 51 1.67 -7.47 5.04
N PRO A 52 1.19 -7.57 6.29
CA PRO A 52 -0.25 -7.52 6.58
C PRO A 52 -0.81 -6.15 6.24
N LEU A 53 -1.91 -6.13 5.49
CA LEU A 53 -2.63 -4.94 5.10
C LEU A 53 -3.89 -4.78 5.94
N THR A 54 -4.35 -3.53 6.09
CA THR A 54 -5.66 -3.19 6.64
C THR A 54 -6.32 -2.17 5.71
N LEU A 55 -7.64 -2.22 5.54
CA LEU A 55 -8.36 -1.19 4.78
C LEU A 55 -8.54 0.06 5.64
N SER A 56 -8.38 1.23 5.02
CA SER A 56 -8.75 2.50 5.67
C SER A 56 -10.26 2.60 5.85
N ASP A 57 -10.69 3.25 6.94
CA ASP A 57 -12.09 3.62 7.13
C ASP A 57 -12.58 4.59 6.04
N ASN A 58 -11.68 5.37 5.43
CA ASN A 58 -11.95 6.31 4.34
C ASN A 58 -11.44 5.78 2.99
N PHE A 59 -11.48 4.46 2.79
CA PHE A 59 -11.02 3.80 1.56
C PHE A 59 -11.71 4.35 0.31
N LYS A 60 -10.96 4.49 -0.79
CA LYS A 60 -11.46 4.93 -2.09
C LYS A 60 -10.91 4.09 -3.24
N THR A 61 -11.62 4.09 -4.36
CA THR A 61 -11.10 3.53 -5.60
C THR A 61 -9.95 4.38 -6.11
N LEU A 62 -8.84 3.74 -6.49
CA LEU A 62 -7.73 4.39 -7.18
C LEU A 62 -8.14 4.69 -8.63
N THR A 63 -8.36 5.96 -8.94
CA THR A 63 -8.61 6.44 -10.30
C THR A 63 -7.42 7.28 -10.77
N PRO A 64 -6.55 6.76 -11.65
CA PRO A 64 -5.48 7.56 -12.20
C PRO A 64 -6.04 8.73 -13.02
N PRO A 65 -5.37 9.89 -13.03
CA PRO A 65 -5.78 11.02 -13.85
C PRO A 65 -5.67 10.66 -15.33
N ASN A 66 -6.55 11.23 -16.16
CA ASN A 66 -6.39 11.15 -17.61
C ASN A 66 -5.14 11.98 -18.01
N LEU A 67 -4.28 11.39 -18.82
CA LEU A 67 -3.13 12.07 -19.41
C LEU A 67 -3.53 12.36 -20.86
N ASP A 68 -4.06 13.57 -21.10
CA ASP A 68 -4.35 14.07 -22.45
C ASP A 68 -3.07 14.26 -23.29
#